data_AF-B7PR85-F1
#
_entry.id   AF-B7PR85-F1
#
_cell.length_a   1.000
_cell.length_b   1.000
_cell.length_c   1.000
_cell.angle_alpha   90.00
_cell.angle_beta   90.00
_cell.angle_gamma   90.00
#
_symmetry.space_group_name_H-M   'P 1'
#
loop_
_entity.id
_entity.type
_entity.pdbx_description
1 polymer ?
#
loop_
_entity_poly.entity_id
_entity_poly.type
_entity_poly.pdbx_seq_one_letter_code
_entity_poly.pdbx_strand_id
1 'polypeptide(L)'
;MAEALQLCGVLEKASPYLGACYGGGDRSWLEVYRLLVQLATVMLHTLRHFFIEDVHAFMVLHLDRLISCLMQVRTSPANVHEALVTCHLAYIMASLRTSWPCDQMNPLTTLMRGVCSAASAAISYLCRPTLLQHLIEYKKGSPSTAALRRRDKPASPSALNRRRVRSFT
;
A
#
# COMPACT_ATOMS: atom_id res chain seq x y z
N MET A 1 6.84 -28.77 9.42
CA MET A 1 7.52 -27.54 8.94
C MET A 1 6.97 -26.27 9.60
N ALA A 2 5.65 -26.06 9.63
CA ALA A 2 5.04 -24.89 10.31
C ALA A 2 5.39 -24.80 11.81
N GLU A 3 5.33 -25.91 12.54
CA GLU A 3 5.73 -25.96 13.97
C GLU A 3 7.19 -25.57 14.19
N ALA A 4 8.10 -26.03 13.33
CA ALA A 4 9.51 -25.66 13.40
C ALA A 4 9.70 -24.13 13.20
N LEU A 5 8.95 -23.54 12.26
CA LEU A 5 8.97 -22.09 12.03
C LEU A 5 8.38 -21.30 13.21
N GLN A 6 7.33 -21.84 13.87
CA GLN A 6 6.78 -21.27 15.09
C GLN A 6 7.81 -21.30 16.22
N LEU A 7 8.47 -22.44 16.45
CA LEU A 7 9.51 -22.58 17.47
C LEU A 7 10.73 -21.67 17.24
N CYS A 8 11.03 -21.34 15.98
CA CYS A 8 12.08 -20.38 15.66
C CYS A 8 11.70 -18.92 15.99
N GLY A 9 10.42 -18.63 16.27
CA GLY A 9 9.93 -17.28 16.56
C GLY A 9 10.06 -16.34 15.36
N VAL A 10 9.84 -16.84 14.13
CA VAL A 10 10.14 -16.08 12.91
C VAL A 10 9.34 -14.78 12.82
N LEU A 11 8.05 -14.79 13.19
CA LEU A 11 7.22 -13.59 13.24
C LEU A 11 7.76 -12.62 14.29
N GLU A 12 7.93 -13.07 15.53
CA GLU A 12 8.41 -12.25 16.65
C GLU A 12 9.74 -11.55 16.30
N LYS A 13 10.68 -12.28 15.71
CA LYS A 13 12.01 -11.75 15.36
C LYS A 13 11.97 -10.81 14.16
N ALA A 14 11.23 -11.12 13.10
CA ALA A 14 11.26 -10.34 11.87
C ALA A 14 10.42 -9.05 11.94
N SER A 15 9.33 -9.08 12.72
CA SER A 15 8.31 -8.02 12.73
C SER A 15 8.82 -6.65 13.19
N PRO A 16 9.66 -6.53 14.24
CA PRO A 16 10.20 -5.23 14.67
C PRO A 16 11.09 -4.57 13.61
N TYR A 17 11.95 -5.35 12.95
CA TYR A 17 12.82 -4.85 11.88
C TYR A 17 12.00 -4.34 10.70
N LEU A 18 10.95 -5.08 10.33
CA LEU A 18 10.06 -4.65 9.27
C LEU A 18 9.29 -3.38 9.63
N GLY A 19 8.83 -3.26 10.88
CA GLY A 19 8.17 -2.06 11.38
C GLY A 19 9.05 -0.81 11.27
N ALA A 20 10.35 -0.94 11.53
CA ALA A 20 11.31 0.16 11.39
C ALA A 20 11.47 0.63 9.93
N CYS A 21 11.16 -0.21 8.94
CA CYS A 21 11.30 0.14 7.52
C CYS A 21 10.15 1.00 6.98
N TYR A 22 9.00 1.09 7.66
CA TYR A 22 7.79 1.75 7.12
C TYR A 22 7.94 3.24 6.84
N GLY A 23 8.85 3.92 7.55
CA GLY A 23 9.18 5.33 7.33
C GLY A 23 10.24 5.57 6.26
N GLY A 24 10.85 4.51 5.71
CA GLY A 24 11.92 4.62 4.71
C GLY A 24 11.42 5.11 3.35
N GLY A 25 12.27 5.86 2.64
CA GLY A 25 11.99 6.29 1.26
C GLY A 25 12.06 5.16 0.23
N ASP A 26 12.80 4.07 0.55
CA ASP A 26 12.84 2.86 -0.25
C ASP A 26 11.62 1.97 0.02
N ARG A 27 11.12 1.28 -1.00
CA ARG A 27 9.97 0.36 -0.94
C ARG A 27 10.37 -1.11 -1.05
N SER A 28 11.65 -1.45 -1.01
CA SER A 28 12.15 -2.84 -0.99
C SER A 28 11.51 -3.69 0.13
N TRP A 29 11.20 -3.08 1.27
CA TRP A 29 10.52 -3.74 2.40
C TRP A 29 9.10 -4.22 2.09
N LEU A 30 8.44 -3.67 1.06
CA LEU A 30 7.04 -3.98 0.75
C LEU A 30 6.86 -5.45 0.37
N GLU A 31 7.82 -6.02 -0.35
CA GLU A 31 7.74 -7.42 -0.74
C GLU A 31 8.00 -8.34 0.46
N VAL A 32 8.96 -7.99 1.31
CA VAL A 32 9.21 -8.68 2.59
C VAL A 32 7.98 -8.65 3.48
N TYR A 33 7.30 -7.50 3.55
CA TYR A 33 6.05 -7.36 4.29
C TYR A 33 4.95 -8.29 3.76
N ARG A 34 4.74 -8.33 2.45
CA ARG A 34 3.74 -9.21 1.84
C ARG A 34 4.03 -10.68 2.15
N LEU A 35 5.28 -11.09 2.00
CA LEU A 35 5.72 -12.45 2.32
C LEU A 35 5.51 -12.77 3.80
N LEU A 36 5.78 -11.83 4.70
CA LEU A 36 5.59 -12.02 6.13
C LEU A 36 4.10 -12.13 6.50
N VAL A 37 3.23 -11.31 5.91
CA VAL A 37 1.77 -11.40 6.08
C VAL A 37 1.24 -12.73 5.54
N GLN A 38 1.72 -13.18 4.38
CA GLN A 38 1.36 -14.49 3.82
C GLN A 38 1.83 -15.63 4.70
N LEU A 39 3.07 -15.57 5.20
CA LEU A 39 3.61 -16.55 6.14
C LEU A 39 2.75 -16.63 7.40
N ALA A 40 2.44 -15.47 8.02
CA ALA A 40 1.56 -15.38 9.17
C ALA A 40 0.20 -16.02 8.90
N THR A 41 -0.39 -15.74 7.73
CA THR A 41 -1.69 -16.28 7.32
C THR A 41 -1.64 -17.80 7.15
N VAL A 42 -0.61 -18.34 6.48
CA VAL A 42 -0.46 -19.79 6.26
C VAL A 42 -0.19 -20.51 7.57
N MET A 43 0.68 -19.96 8.43
CA MET A 43 0.95 -20.52 9.76
C MET A 43 -0.30 -20.51 10.62
N LEU A 44 -1.08 -19.42 10.63
CA LEU A 44 -2.35 -19.34 11.34
C LEU A 44 -3.35 -20.36 10.83
N HIS A 45 -3.46 -20.51 9.51
CA HIS A 45 -4.37 -21.50 8.92
C HIS A 45 -3.96 -22.93 9.31
N THR A 46 -2.66 -23.21 9.38
CA THR A 46 -2.12 -24.55 9.67
C THR A 46 -2.20 -24.89 11.16
N LEU A 47 -1.75 -23.98 12.02
CA LEU A 47 -1.60 -24.17 13.46
C LEU A 47 -2.85 -23.73 14.23
N ARG A 48 -3.74 -22.96 13.59
CA ARG A 48 -5.02 -22.50 14.13
C ARG A 48 -4.83 -21.83 15.49
N HIS A 49 -5.50 -22.32 16.51
CA HIS A 49 -5.51 -21.73 17.85
C HIS A 49 -4.14 -21.65 18.51
N PHE A 50 -3.21 -22.55 18.17
CA PHE A 50 -1.85 -22.56 18.74
C PHE A 50 -0.98 -21.38 18.28
N PHE A 51 -1.41 -20.65 17.24
CA PHE A 51 -0.65 -19.54 16.65
C PHE A 51 -1.45 -18.22 16.63
N ILE A 52 -2.65 -18.21 17.23
CA ILE A 52 -3.50 -17.01 17.28
C ILE A 52 -2.80 -15.86 17.99
N GLU A 53 -2.13 -16.14 19.11
CA GLU A 53 -1.47 -15.10 19.91
C GLU A 53 -0.29 -14.46 19.19
N ASP A 54 0.54 -15.28 18.52
CA ASP A 54 1.65 -14.81 17.71
C ASP A 54 1.16 -13.87 16.58
N VAL A 55 0.07 -14.26 15.92
CA VAL A 55 -0.52 -13.44 14.85
C VAL A 55 -1.26 -12.23 15.39
N HIS A 56 -1.89 -12.33 16.56
CA HIS A 56 -2.51 -11.20 17.21
C HIS A 56 -1.46 -10.15 17.58
N ALA A 57 -0.34 -10.56 18.17
CA ALA A 57 0.80 -9.66 18.45
C ALA A 57 1.36 -9.02 17.18
N PHE A 58 1.53 -9.81 16.11
CA PHE A 58 1.90 -9.30 14.79
C PHE A 58 0.91 -8.24 14.26
N MET A 59 -0.40 -8.50 14.36
CA MET A 59 -1.44 -7.58 13.92
C MET A 59 -1.45 -6.30 14.72
N VAL A 60 -1.24 -6.36 16.04
CA VAL A 60 -1.13 -5.17 16.90
C VAL A 60 0.07 -4.33 16.45
N LEU A 61 1.24 -4.95 16.24
CA LEU A 61 2.45 -4.23 15.84
C LEU A 61 2.32 -3.57 14.46
N HIS A 62 1.64 -4.23 13.52
CA HIS A 62 1.53 -3.77 12.14
C HIS A 62 0.16 -3.15 11.79
N LEU A 63 -0.66 -2.82 12.79
CA LEU A 63 -2.05 -2.42 12.61
C LEU A 63 -2.20 -1.22 11.66
N ASP A 64 -1.40 -0.18 11.85
CA ASP A 64 -1.43 1.02 11.03
C ASP A 64 -1.14 0.72 9.55
N ARG A 65 -0.19 -0.18 9.28
CA ARG A 65 0.16 -0.58 7.91
C ARG A 65 -0.96 -1.42 7.29
N LEU A 66 -1.44 -2.41 8.03
CA LEU A 66 -2.53 -3.29 7.62
C LEU A 66 -3.77 -2.48 7.25
N ILE A 67 -4.16 -1.49 8.06
CA ILE A 67 -5.29 -0.60 7.75
C ILE A 67 -4.97 0.32 6.58
N SER A 68 -3.78 0.93 6.57
CA SER A 68 -3.39 1.89 5.53
C SER A 68 -3.45 1.25 4.14
N CYS A 69 -2.98 0.01 3.97
CA CYS A 69 -3.03 -0.68 2.68
C CYS A 69 -4.48 -0.93 2.21
N LEU A 70 -5.40 -1.27 3.12
CA LEU A 70 -6.82 -1.46 2.82
C LEU A 70 -7.50 -0.14 2.41
N MET A 71 -7.19 0.95 3.11
CA MET A 71 -7.74 2.28 2.82
C MET A 71 -7.21 2.84 1.50
N GLN A 72 -5.95 2.55 1.15
CA GLN A 72 -5.32 2.98 -0.10
C GLN A 72 -5.95 2.38 -1.36
N VAL A 73 -6.72 1.29 -1.25
CA VAL A 73 -7.41 0.70 -2.41
C VAL A 73 -8.30 1.73 -3.12
N ARG A 74 -8.93 2.64 -2.36
CA ARG A 74 -9.81 3.70 -2.88
C ARG A 74 -9.09 4.77 -3.71
N THR A 75 -7.81 5.02 -3.45
CA THR A 75 -7.04 6.10 -4.10
C THR A 75 -6.00 5.57 -5.07
N SER A 76 -5.48 4.36 -4.84
CA SER A 76 -4.45 3.73 -5.65
C SER A 76 -4.77 2.24 -5.87
N PRO A 77 -5.72 1.91 -6.77
CA PRO A 77 -6.10 0.53 -7.05
C PRO A 77 -4.96 -0.31 -7.64
N ALA A 78 -3.92 0.31 -8.20
CA ALA A 78 -2.75 -0.38 -8.75
C ALA A 78 -1.97 -1.23 -7.72
N ASN A 79 -2.15 -0.98 -6.42
CA ASN A 79 -1.44 -1.70 -5.35
C ASN A 79 -2.35 -2.67 -4.57
N VAL A 80 -3.46 -3.13 -5.18
CA VAL A 80 -4.47 -3.98 -4.51
C VAL A 80 -3.90 -5.29 -3.96
N HIS A 81 -2.77 -5.79 -4.48
CA HIS A 81 -2.17 -7.04 -4.03
C HIS A 81 -1.85 -7.04 -2.54
N GLU A 82 -1.36 -5.92 -2.00
CA GLU A 82 -1.10 -5.79 -0.57
C GLU A 82 -2.38 -5.85 0.27
N ALA A 83 -3.44 -5.20 -0.20
CA ALA A 83 -4.75 -5.26 0.43
C ALA A 83 -5.33 -6.69 0.40
N LEU A 84 -5.11 -7.45 -0.67
CA LEU A 84 -5.59 -8.83 -0.80
C LEU A 84 -4.96 -9.76 0.23
N VAL A 85 -3.64 -9.71 0.42
CA VAL A 85 -2.97 -10.54 1.45
C VAL A 85 -3.44 -10.17 2.86
N THR A 86 -3.67 -8.87 3.13
CA THR A 86 -4.24 -8.40 4.39
C THR A 86 -5.68 -8.85 4.60
N CYS A 87 -6.53 -8.81 3.57
CA CYS A 87 -7.89 -9.34 3.63
C CYS A 87 -7.91 -10.83 3.96
N HIS A 88 -6.98 -11.60 3.39
CA HIS A 88 -6.89 -13.04 3.66
C HIS A 88 -6.53 -13.31 5.13
N LEU A 89 -5.53 -12.60 5.67
CA LEU A 89 -5.19 -12.67 7.09
C LEU A 89 -6.40 -12.37 7.98
N ALA A 90 -7.11 -11.26 7.70
CA ALA A 90 -8.29 -10.85 8.46
C ALA A 90 -9.41 -11.91 8.40
N TYR A 91 -9.63 -12.52 7.23
CA TYR A 91 -10.61 -13.60 7.07
C TYR A 91 -10.27 -14.82 7.93
N ILE A 92 -9.02 -15.31 7.89
CA ILE A 92 -8.61 -16.47 8.70
C ILE A 92 -8.74 -16.15 10.19
N MET A 93 -8.26 -14.99 10.64
CA MET A 93 -8.40 -14.56 12.03
C MET A 93 -9.86 -14.45 12.47
N ALA A 94 -10.74 -13.90 11.64
CA ALA A 94 -12.17 -13.81 11.93
C ALA A 94 -12.83 -15.18 12.05
N SER A 95 -12.44 -16.15 11.22
CA SER A 95 -12.96 -17.51 11.26
C SER A 95 -12.61 -18.26 12.56
N LEU A 96 -11.51 -17.87 13.22
CA LEU A 96 -11.06 -18.46 14.48
C LEU A 96 -11.55 -17.70 15.72
N ARG A 97 -12.20 -16.54 15.54
CA ARG A 97 -12.64 -15.65 16.64
C ARG A 97 -13.70 -16.27 17.55
N THR A 98 -14.48 -17.26 17.07
CA THR A 98 -15.56 -17.89 17.87
C THR A 98 -15.06 -18.55 19.16
N SER A 99 -13.75 -18.79 19.29
CA SER A 99 -13.12 -19.33 20.50
C SER A 99 -12.37 -18.30 21.34
N TRP A 100 -12.37 -17.01 20.96
CA TRP A 100 -11.51 -15.98 21.57
C TRP A 100 -12.32 -14.79 22.10
N PRO A 101 -12.64 -14.73 23.40
CA PRO A 101 -13.25 -13.55 24.00
C PRO A 101 -12.18 -12.45 24.08
N CYS A 102 -12.34 -11.38 23.30
CA CYS A 102 -11.40 -10.27 23.28
C CYS A 102 -12.17 -8.96 23.51
N ASP A 103 -12.08 -8.46 24.74
CA ASP A 103 -12.80 -7.30 25.29
C ASP A 103 -12.05 -5.96 25.11
N GLN A 104 -10.86 -5.96 24.51
CA GLN A 104 -10.14 -4.73 24.16
C GLN A 104 -10.34 -4.36 22.68
N MET A 105 -10.00 -3.12 22.30
CA MET A 105 -9.99 -2.61 20.92
C MET A 105 -9.29 -3.60 19.98
N ASN A 106 -10.06 -4.55 19.46
CA ASN A 106 -9.50 -5.71 18.79
C ASN A 106 -8.97 -5.26 17.42
N PRO A 107 -7.67 -5.46 17.11
CA PRO A 107 -7.10 -5.08 15.82
C PRO A 107 -7.89 -5.64 14.64
N LEU A 108 -8.53 -6.81 14.81
CA LEU A 108 -9.42 -7.42 13.83
C LEU A 108 -10.65 -6.55 13.55
N THR A 109 -11.29 -5.93 14.55
CA THR A 109 -12.46 -5.07 14.33
C THR A 109 -12.08 -3.86 13.46
N THR A 110 -10.93 -3.24 13.73
CA THR A 110 -10.44 -2.12 12.94
C THR A 110 -10.07 -2.55 11.51
N LEU A 111 -9.44 -3.72 11.37
CA LEU A 111 -9.16 -4.35 10.08
C LEU A 111 -10.43 -4.65 9.29
N MET A 112 -11.47 -5.21 9.91
CA MET A 112 -12.74 -5.51 9.25
C MET A 112 -13.40 -4.25 8.68
N ARG A 113 -13.28 -3.10 9.36
CA ARG A 113 -13.71 -1.80 8.80
C ARG A 113 -12.90 -1.44 7.55
N GLY A 114 -11.60 -1.66 7.58
CA GLY A 114 -10.72 -1.51 6.41
C GLY A 114 -11.11 -2.44 5.26
N VAL A 115 -11.41 -3.71 5.55
CA VAL A 115 -11.84 -4.71 4.56
C VAL A 115 -13.15 -4.27 3.89
N CYS A 116 -14.15 -3.81 4.64
CA CYS A 116 -15.38 -3.25 4.08
C CYS A 116 -15.10 -2.03 3.19
N SER A 117 -14.17 -1.16 3.60
CA SER A 117 -13.74 0.01 2.83
C SER A 117 -13.08 -0.40 1.50
N ALA A 118 -12.22 -1.42 1.52
CA ALA A 118 -11.56 -1.96 0.32
C ALA A 118 -12.57 -2.68 -0.59
N ALA A 119 -13.48 -3.47 -0.03
CA ALA A 119 -14.52 -4.18 -0.77
C ALA A 119 -15.48 -3.20 -1.45
N SER A 120 -15.95 -2.17 -0.74
CA SER A 120 -16.82 -1.14 -1.34
C SER A 120 -16.12 -0.37 -2.47
N ALA A 121 -14.82 -0.08 -2.34
CA ALA A 121 -14.02 0.51 -3.41
C ALA A 121 -13.92 -0.43 -4.62
N ALA A 122 -13.60 -1.71 -4.39
CA ALA A 122 -13.52 -2.72 -5.44
C ALA A 122 -14.86 -2.90 -6.17
N ILE A 123 -15.99 -3.00 -5.45
CA ILE A 123 -17.34 -3.05 -6.03
C ILE A 123 -17.59 -1.81 -6.89
N SER A 124 -17.24 -0.62 -6.40
CA SER A 124 -17.40 0.64 -7.15
C SER A 124 -16.62 0.63 -8.46
N TYR A 125 -15.38 0.10 -8.46
CA TYR A 125 -14.56 -0.04 -9.67
C TYR A 125 -15.14 -1.05 -10.66
N LEU A 126 -15.68 -2.17 -10.17
CA LEU A 126 -16.31 -3.19 -11.01
C LEU A 126 -17.62 -2.70 -11.62
N CYS A 127 -18.42 -1.93 -10.87
CA CYS A 127 -19.65 -1.31 -11.38
C CYS A 127 -19.37 -0.16 -12.36
N ARG A 128 -18.22 0.52 -12.25
CA ARG A 128 -17.84 1.68 -13.09
C ARG A 128 -16.40 1.54 -13.59
N PRO A 129 -16.15 0.69 -14.60
CA PRO A 129 -14.80 0.41 -15.08
C PRO A 129 -14.06 1.63 -15.64
N THR A 130 -14.78 2.64 -16.15
CA THR A 130 -14.20 3.91 -16.62
C THR A 130 -13.47 4.66 -15.50
N LEU A 131 -13.97 4.58 -14.26
CA LEU A 131 -13.33 5.21 -13.11
C LEU A 131 -11.99 4.53 -12.78
N LEU A 132 -11.94 3.21 -12.89
CA LEU A 132 -10.71 2.44 -12.70
C LEU A 132 -9.68 2.77 -13.80
N GLN A 133 -10.11 2.87 -15.05
CA GLN A 133 -9.26 3.27 -16.18
C GLN A 133 -8.65 4.65 -15.93
N HIS A 134 -9.46 5.65 -15.58
CA HIS A 134 -8.96 6.99 -15.26
C HIS A 134 -7.95 6.99 -14.10
N LEU A 135 -8.19 6.23 -13.02
CA LEU A 135 -7.26 6.16 -11.89
C LEU A 135 -5.94 5.48 -12.25
N ILE A 136 -5.97 4.46 -13.10
CA ILE A 136 -4.75 3.76 -13.55
C ILE A 136 -3.97 4.63 -14.54
N GLU A 137 -4.66 5.28 -15.49
CA GLU A 137 -4.06 6.13 -16.52
C GLU A 137 -3.49 7.42 -15.94
N TYR A 138 -4.22 8.10 -15.04
CA TYR A 138 -3.73 9.32 -14.38
C TYR A 138 -2.47 9.06 -13.54
N LYS A 139 -2.35 7.88 -12.94
CA LYS A 139 -1.14 7.47 -12.21
C LYS A 139 0.04 7.16 -13.14
N LYS A 140 -0.20 6.63 -14.34
CA LYS A 140 0.84 6.40 -15.37
C LYS A 140 1.24 7.69 -16.08
N GLY A 141 0.30 8.61 -16.26
CA GLY A 141 0.44 9.86 -16.99
C GLY A 141 0.66 11.08 -16.09
N SER A 142 1.32 10.93 -14.94
CA SER A 142 1.91 12.07 -14.22
C SER A 142 3.33 12.29 -14.77
N PRO A 143 3.52 13.04 -15.88
CA PRO A 143 4.82 13.61 -16.13
C PRO A 143 5.09 14.55 -14.96
N SER A 144 6.24 14.34 -14.32
CA SER A 144 6.93 15.37 -13.55
C SER A 144 6.56 16.77 -14.07
N THR A 145 6.14 17.65 -13.16
CA THR A 145 5.98 19.10 -13.32
C THR A 145 7.24 19.81 -13.83
N ALA A 146 8.23 19.09 -14.37
CA ALA A 146 9.35 19.57 -15.16
C ALA A 146 8.97 20.05 -16.58
N ALA A 147 7.85 19.59 -17.17
CA ALA A 147 7.48 20.00 -18.53
C ALA A 147 6.77 21.36 -18.60
N LEU A 148 6.11 21.82 -17.52
CA LEU A 148 5.39 23.10 -17.53
C LEU A 148 6.30 24.32 -17.27
N ARG A 149 7.55 24.14 -16.82
CA ARG A 149 8.50 25.26 -16.62
C ARG A 149 9.29 25.66 -17.87
N ARG A 150 9.15 24.96 -19.00
CA ARG A 150 9.87 25.31 -20.25
C ARG A 150 9.06 26.20 -21.21
N ARG A 151 7.80 26.52 -20.91
CA ARG A 151 6.94 27.27 -21.85
C ARG A 151 6.70 28.75 -21.52
N ASP A 152 7.16 29.23 -20.37
CA ASP A 152 7.13 30.66 -20.03
C ASP A 152 8.56 31.21 -19.92
N LYS A 153 9.20 31.41 -21.07
CA LYS A 153 10.23 32.45 -21.20
C LYS A 153 9.68 33.49 -22.18
N PRO A 154 9.28 34.69 -21.71
CA PRO A 154 8.83 35.74 -22.61
C PRO A 154 9.97 36.16 -23.53
N ALA A 155 9.66 36.31 -24.82
CA ALA A 155 10.58 36.84 -25.82
C ALA A 155 10.92 38.29 -25.48
N SER A 156 12.18 38.58 -25.15
CA SER A 156 12.68 39.95 -25.12
C SER A 156 12.98 40.45 -26.54
N PRO A 157 12.55 41.67 -26.91
CA PRO A 157 12.78 42.25 -28.24
C PRO A 157 14.09 43.04 -28.26
N SER A 158 15.13 42.51 -28.91
CA SER A 158 16.33 43.30 -29.21
C SER A 158 17.21 42.67 -30.30
N ALA A 159 16.74 42.68 -31.54
CA ALA A 159 17.61 42.50 -32.70
C ALA A 159 17.00 43.12 -33.97
N LEU A 160 16.67 44.41 -33.93
CA LEU A 160 16.42 45.20 -35.13
C LEU A 160 17.43 46.34 -35.24
N ASN A 161 18.71 46.01 -35.43
CA ASN A 161 19.62 46.98 -36.02
C ASN A 161 20.86 46.32 -36.64
N ARG A 162 20.79 46.00 -37.93
CA ARG A 162 21.94 45.94 -38.83
C ARG A 162 21.45 45.75 -40.26
N ARG A 163 21.19 46.87 -40.93
CA ARG A 163 21.36 47.07 -42.38
C ARG A 163 21.01 48.52 -42.72
N ARG A 164 22.01 49.38 -42.68
CA ARG A 164 22.07 50.52 -43.60
C ARG A 164 23.52 50.73 -44.01
N VAL A 165 23.84 50.10 -45.13
CA VAL A 165 25.05 50.31 -45.91
C VAL A 165 24.99 51.76 -46.42
N ARG A 166 26.11 52.46 -46.27
CA ARG A 166 26.36 53.81 -46.77
C ARG A 166 26.25 53.82 -48.30
N SER A 167 25.56 54.82 -48.85
CA SER A 167 25.69 55.22 -50.26
C SER A 167 25.68 56.75 -50.35
N PHE A 168 26.78 57.24 -50.93
CA PHE A 168 27.17 58.58 -51.38
C PHE A 168 26.05 59.52 -51.83
N THR A 169 26.16 60.81 -51.48
CA THR A 169 26.78 61.88 -52.32
C THR A 169 27.11 63.08 -51.45
#